data_AF-A0AAN0LE16-F1
#
_entry.id   AF-A0AAN0LE16-F1
#
_cell.length_a   1.000
_cell.length_b   1.000
_cell.length_c   1.000
_cell.angle_alpha   90.00
_cell.angle_beta   90.00
_cell.angle_gamma   90.00
#
_symmetry.space_group_name_H-M   'P 1'
#
loop_
_entity.id
_entity.type
_entity.pdbx_description
1 polymer ?
#
loop_
_entity_poly.entity_id
_entity_poly.type
_entity_poly.pdbx_seq_one_letter_code
_entity_poly.pdbx_strand_id
1 'polypeptide(L)'
;MYMKIAFAVSLTACLVGCATTESMSRVSSYRQTVIHVPMPDDTYRLYEHKSDDSLLVAPSMSKIVSIGMAQGATLGLADTMTPEQKLEAAAQQHLTNTGRGQCKITRGYMLQKPLFEFWFECPAPLPASKT
;
A
#
# COMPACT_ATOMS: atom_id res chain seq x y z
N MET A 1 -12.84 57.50 6.23
CA MET A 1 -11.39 57.36 6.52
C MET A 1 -11.21 56.19 7.49
N TYR A 2 -10.55 55.12 7.03
CA TYR A 2 -9.89 54.00 7.74
C TYR A 2 -10.54 53.39 9.01
N MET A 3 -11.09 52.17 8.95
CA MET A 3 -10.41 50.86 9.11
C MET A 3 -9.84 50.70 10.54
N LYS A 4 -10.33 49.76 11.37
CA LYS A 4 -9.82 48.37 11.43
C LYS A 4 -10.74 47.48 12.27
N ILE A 5 -11.28 46.45 11.64
CA ILE A 5 -11.97 45.32 12.28
C ILE A 5 -10.87 44.35 12.73
N ALA A 6 -10.69 44.17 14.04
CA ALA A 6 -9.77 43.17 14.58
C ALA A 6 -10.52 41.84 14.76
N PHE A 7 -10.63 41.09 13.66
CA PHE A 7 -11.01 39.69 13.64
C PHE A 7 -9.93 38.87 14.37
N ALA A 8 -10.17 38.55 15.65
CA ALA A 8 -9.42 37.52 16.35
C ALA A 8 -10.15 36.18 16.16
N VAL A 9 -10.12 35.64 14.93
CA VAL A 9 -10.52 34.25 14.67
C VAL A 9 -9.29 33.38 14.87
N SER A 10 -9.25 32.75 16.05
CA SER A 10 -8.30 31.69 16.38
C SER A 10 -8.48 30.55 15.38
N LEU A 11 -7.54 30.46 14.42
CA LEU A 11 -7.47 29.44 13.39
C LEU A 11 -6.98 28.12 14.01
N THR A 12 -7.77 27.51 14.90
CA THR A 12 -7.56 26.13 15.33
C THR A 12 -8.18 25.22 14.27
N ALA A 13 -7.51 25.11 13.12
CA ALA A 13 -7.86 24.13 12.11
C ALA A 13 -7.54 22.74 12.66
N CYS A 14 -8.55 22.03 13.13
CA CYS A 14 -8.47 20.61 13.45
C CYS A 14 -7.87 19.88 12.25
N LEU A 15 -6.69 19.29 12.43
CA LEU A 15 -6.12 18.28 11.53
C LEU A 15 -6.96 17.00 11.67
N VAL A 16 -8.21 17.03 11.22
CA VAL A 16 -9.00 15.82 11.01
C VAL A 16 -8.53 15.24 9.69
N GLY A 17 -7.40 14.53 9.73
CA GLY A 17 -6.99 13.70 8.62
C GLY A 17 -8.15 12.74 8.33
N CYS A 18 -8.77 12.88 7.15
CA CYS A 18 -9.86 12.02 6.72
C CYS A 18 -9.31 10.62 6.40
N ALA A 19 -8.88 9.88 7.43
CA ALA A 19 -8.86 8.44 7.37
C ALA A 19 -10.32 8.02 7.58
N THR A 20 -10.99 7.64 6.49
CA THR A 20 -12.34 7.09 6.55
C THR A 20 -12.34 5.86 7.46
N THR A 21 -13.32 5.75 8.35
CA THR A 21 -13.47 4.62 9.28
C THR A 21 -13.42 3.28 8.56
N GLU A 22 -13.94 3.23 7.34
CA GLU A 22 -13.92 2.06 6.45
C GLU A 22 -12.50 1.55 6.13
N SER A 23 -11.54 2.45 5.86
CA SER A 23 -10.16 2.07 5.56
C SER A 23 -9.47 1.47 6.79
N MET A 24 -9.71 2.04 7.97
CA MET A 24 -9.17 1.53 9.23
C MET A 24 -9.74 0.14 9.55
N SER A 25 -11.05 -0.05 9.35
CA SER A 25 -11.68 -1.35 9.48
C SER A 25 -11.10 -2.37 8.50
N ARG A 26 -10.84 -2.00 7.25
CA ARG A 26 -10.22 -2.89 6.26
C ARG A 26 -8.77 -3.24 6.62
N VAL A 27 -7.96 -2.31 7.11
CA VAL A 27 -6.59 -2.64 7.55
C VAL A 27 -6.61 -3.66 8.71
N SER A 28 -7.63 -3.63 9.57
CA SER A 28 -7.75 -4.57 10.70
C SER A 28 -8.02 -6.03 10.29
N SER A 29 -8.47 -6.29 9.06
CA SER A 29 -8.68 -7.65 8.55
C SER A 29 -7.39 -8.34 8.10
N TYR A 30 -6.26 -7.63 8.15
CA TYR A 30 -4.93 -8.17 7.91
C TYR A 30 -4.28 -8.74 9.17
N ARG A 31 -3.40 -9.72 8.99
CA ARG A 31 -2.53 -10.23 10.06
C ARG A 31 -1.51 -9.16 10.41
N GLN A 32 -1.19 -9.02 11.70
CA GLN A 32 -0.20 -8.06 12.17
C GLN A 32 1.26 -8.53 11.96
N THR A 33 1.45 -9.77 11.55
CA THR A 33 2.76 -10.32 11.21
C THR A 33 3.31 -9.62 9.97
N VAL A 34 4.40 -8.89 10.14
CA VAL A 34 5.07 -8.19 9.05
C VAL A 34 6.00 -9.13 8.31
N ILE A 35 5.78 -9.27 7.02
CA ILE A 35 6.64 -10.02 6.11
C ILE A 35 7.52 -9.02 5.38
N HIS A 36 8.83 -9.19 5.46
CA HIS A 36 9.79 -8.32 4.79
C HIS A 36 10.20 -8.96 3.48
N VAL A 37 9.92 -8.28 2.37
CA VAL A 37 10.25 -8.74 1.02
C VAL A 37 11.35 -7.85 0.46
N PRO A 38 12.59 -8.34 0.38
CA PRO A 38 13.67 -7.59 -0.24
C PRO A 38 13.46 -7.54 -1.76
N MET A 39 13.54 -6.33 -2.31
CA MET A 39 13.50 -6.04 -3.74
C MET A 39 14.77 -5.24 -4.10
N PRO A 40 15.11 -5.11 -5.40
CA PRO A 40 16.31 -4.38 -5.82
C PRO A 40 16.39 -2.93 -5.33
N ASP A 41 15.24 -2.29 -5.06
CA ASP A 41 15.14 -0.87 -4.75
C ASP A 41 14.79 -0.56 -3.28
N ASP A 42 14.28 -1.54 -2.51
CA ASP A 42 14.04 -1.44 -1.06
C ASP A 42 13.58 -2.79 -0.46
N THR A 43 13.38 -2.83 0.84
CA THR A 43 12.62 -3.89 1.53
C THR A 43 11.19 -3.43 1.80
N TYR A 44 10.23 -4.14 1.21
CA TYR A 44 8.80 -3.87 1.38
C TYR A 44 8.22 -4.64 2.56
N ARG A 45 7.19 -4.09 3.18
CA ARG A 45 6.46 -4.71 4.29
C ARG A 45 5.13 -5.21 3.79
N LEU A 46 4.87 -6.49 3.95
CA LEU A 46 3.65 -7.15 3.51
C LEU A 46 2.90 -7.73 4.70
N TYR A 47 1.57 -7.76 4.55
CA TYR A 47 0.65 -8.35 5.51
C TYR A 47 -0.34 -9.22 4.75
N GLU A 48 -0.52 -10.45 5.18
CA GLU A 48 -1.51 -11.34 4.58
C GLU A 48 -2.89 -11.05 5.15
N HIS A 49 -3.91 -11.08 4.29
CA HIS A 49 -5.29 -11.04 4.77
C HIS A 49 -5.58 -12.28 5.61
N LYS A 50 -6.47 -12.16 6.60
CA LYS A 50 -6.79 -13.29 7.49
C LYS A 50 -7.51 -14.43 6.78
N SER A 51 -8.31 -14.11 5.75
CA SER A 51 -9.26 -15.03 5.10
C SER A 51 -9.33 -14.93 3.58
N ASP A 52 -8.80 -13.87 2.98
CA ASP A 52 -9.05 -13.56 1.57
C ASP A 52 -7.72 -13.71 0.81
N ASP A 53 -7.80 -13.90 -0.50
CA ASP A 53 -6.62 -13.92 -1.38
C ASP A 53 -6.15 -12.49 -1.68
N SER A 54 -5.75 -11.76 -0.64
CA SER A 54 -5.19 -10.42 -0.78
C SER A 54 -4.02 -10.15 0.16
N LEU A 55 -3.17 -9.22 -0.28
CA LEU A 55 -1.95 -8.78 0.38
C LEU A 55 -2.02 -7.27 0.56
N LEU A 56 -1.78 -6.80 1.79
CA LEU A 56 -1.52 -5.39 2.05
C LEU A 56 -0.02 -5.17 1.96
N VAL A 57 0.39 -4.19 1.17
CA VAL A 57 1.79 -3.88 0.88
C VAL A 57 2.06 -2.44 1.27
N ALA A 58 3.14 -2.24 2.03
CA ALA A 58 3.60 -0.95 2.46
C ALA A 58 5.08 -0.77 2.06
N PRO A 59 5.49 0.44 1.65
CA PRO A 59 6.90 0.78 1.54
C PRO A 59 7.59 0.74 2.92
N SER A 60 8.93 0.72 2.90
CA SER A 60 9.73 0.90 4.11
C SER A 60 9.46 2.28 4.74
N MET A 61 9.67 2.42 6.05
CA MET A 61 9.48 3.71 6.73
C MET A 61 10.40 4.80 6.15
N SER A 62 11.64 4.45 5.81
CA SER A 62 12.61 5.35 5.18
C SER A 62 12.12 5.85 3.81
N LYS A 63 11.45 4.98 3.04
CA LYS A 63 10.90 5.32 1.74
C LYS A 63 9.59 6.11 1.83
N ILE A 64 8.86 6.02 2.93
CA ILE A 64 7.68 6.88 3.16
C ILE A 64 8.10 8.34 3.31
N VAL A 65 9.20 8.59 4.02
CA VAL A 65 9.79 9.92 4.14
C VAL A 65 10.26 10.41 2.77
N SER A 66 10.96 9.58 2.00
CA SER A 66 11.42 9.97 0.66
C SER A 66 10.29 10.16 -0.35
N ILE A 67 9.21 9.37 -0.29
CA ILE A 67 8.00 9.57 -1.13
C ILE A 67 7.34 10.90 -0.76
N GLY A 68 7.20 11.22 0.52
CA GLY A 68 6.63 12.50 0.97
C GLY A 68 7.46 13.70 0.52
N MET A 69 8.79 13.59 0.59
CA MET A 69 9.70 14.63 0.10
C MET A 69 9.78 14.69 -1.42
N ALA A 70 9.79 13.56 -2.12
CA ALA A 70 9.81 13.48 -3.58
C ALA A 70 8.52 14.03 -4.19
N GLN A 71 7.34 13.66 -3.66
CA GLN A 71 6.07 14.26 -4.11
C GLN A 71 6.06 15.78 -3.93
N GLY A 72 6.74 16.31 -2.91
CA GLY A 72 6.90 17.75 -2.70
C GLY A 72 7.98 18.40 -3.59
N ALA A 73 8.98 17.64 -4.05
CA ALA A 73 10.17 18.17 -4.71
C ALA A 73 10.26 17.89 -6.22
N THR A 74 9.59 16.87 -6.77
CA THR A 74 9.93 16.34 -8.10
C THR A 74 8.96 16.62 -9.24
N LEU A 75 7.75 17.18 -9.02
CA LEU A 75 6.78 17.50 -10.08
C LEU A 75 6.77 16.48 -11.27
N GLY A 76 6.88 15.17 -10.99
CA GLY A 76 6.72 14.11 -11.99
C GLY A 76 7.93 13.64 -12.82
N LEU A 77 9.18 13.71 -12.35
CA LEU A 77 10.35 13.11 -13.05
C LEU A 77 11.17 12.21 -12.09
N ALA A 78 11.70 11.02 -12.42
CA ALA A 78 11.52 10.07 -13.49
C ALA A 78 11.96 8.71 -12.90
N ASP A 79 11.03 7.76 -12.80
CA ASP A 79 11.29 6.36 -12.42
C ASP A 79 10.53 5.50 -13.44
N THR A 80 11.15 4.43 -13.94
CA THR A 80 10.54 3.59 -15.00
C THR A 80 9.37 2.76 -14.49
N MET A 81 9.28 2.57 -13.18
CA MET A 81 8.10 2.00 -12.52
C MET A 81 7.48 3.05 -11.59
N THR A 82 6.15 3.19 -11.70
CA THR A 82 5.37 3.94 -10.71
C THR A 82 5.53 3.32 -9.32
N PRO A 83 5.40 4.09 -8.23
CA PRO A 83 5.43 3.55 -6.86
C PRO A 83 4.48 2.36 -6.67
N GLU A 84 3.32 2.40 -7.30
CA GLU A 84 2.31 1.35 -7.30
C GLU A 84 2.82 0.06 -7.94
N GLN A 85 3.44 0.15 -9.13
CA GLN A 85 4.01 -1.01 -9.82
C GLN A 85 5.12 -1.69 -8.99
N LYS A 86 5.88 -0.91 -8.21
CA LYS A 86 6.92 -1.46 -7.33
C LYS A 86 6.30 -2.23 -6.15
N LEU A 87 5.21 -1.71 -5.58
CA LEU A 87 4.45 -2.39 -4.52
C LEU A 87 3.80 -3.67 -5.06
N GLU A 88 3.25 -3.65 -6.28
CA GLU A 88 2.70 -4.83 -6.94
C GLU A 88 3.77 -5.90 -7.20
N ALA A 89 4.94 -5.49 -7.69
CA ALA A 89 6.08 -6.39 -7.90
C ALA A 89 6.53 -7.06 -6.59
N ALA A 90 6.54 -6.33 -5.48
CA ALA A 90 6.83 -6.90 -4.16
C ALA A 90 5.75 -7.92 -3.73
N ALA A 91 4.47 -7.65 -4.00
CA ALA A 91 3.38 -8.61 -3.76
C ALA A 91 3.59 -9.90 -4.56
N GLN A 92 3.89 -9.78 -5.86
CA GLN A 92 4.16 -10.92 -6.72
C GLN A 92 5.41 -11.70 -6.27
N GLN A 93 6.46 -11.00 -5.85
CA GLN A 93 7.67 -11.64 -5.32
C GLN A 93 7.38 -12.45 -4.05
N HIS A 94 6.51 -11.96 -3.16
CA HIS A 94 6.07 -12.72 -1.98
C HIS A 94 5.34 -14.01 -2.35
N LEU A 95 4.44 -13.96 -3.33
CA LEU A 95 3.76 -15.15 -3.83
C LEU A 95 4.79 -16.17 -4.35
N THR A 96 5.77 -15.72 -5.15
CA THR A 96 6.88 -16.57 -5.60
C THR A 96 7.66 -17.18 -4.43
N ASN A 97 8.05 -16.37 -3.44
CA ASN A 97 8.84 -16.80 -2.28
C ASN A 97 8.10 -17.82 -1.40
N THR A 98 6.77 -17.81 -1.41
CA THR A 98 5.91 -18.71 -0.61
C THR A 98 5.44 -19.94 -1.38
N GLY A 99 6.03 -20.24 -2.54
CA GLY A 99 5.64 -21.40 -3.36
C GLY A 99 4.31 -21.20 -4.11
N ARG A 100 3.84 -19.95 -4.18
CA ARG A 100 2.62 -19.49 -4.89
C ARG A 100 2.99 -18.71 -6.15
N GLY A 101 4.15 -18.94 -6.76
CA GLY A 101 4.62 -18.21 -7.94
C GLY A 101 3.71 -18.34 -9.18
N GLN A 102 2.86 -19.35 -9.20
CA GLN A 102 1.81 -19.56 -10.19
C GLN A 102 0.59 -18.63 -10.00
N CYS A 103 0.42 -18.06 -8.80
CA CYS A 103 -0.64 -17.12 -8.50
C CYS A 103 -0.30 -15.74 -9.07
N LYS A 104 -1.30 -15.06 -9.60
CA LYS A 104 -1.13 -13.76 -10.26
C LYS A 104 -1.92 -12.69 -9.54
N ILE A 105 -1.32 -11.51 -9.40
CA ILE A 105 -2.05 -10.32 -8.98
C ILE A 105 -3.10 -9.99 -10.05
N THR A 106 -4.36 -9.83 -9.65
CA THR A 106 -5.47 -9.52 -10.55
C THR A 106 -5.96 -8.09 -10.40
N ARG A 107 -5.82 -7.51 -9.20
CA ARG A 107 -6.30 -6.16 -8.88
C ARG A 107 -5.40 -5.48 -7.86
N GLY A 108 -5.21 -4.16 -8.02
CA GLY A 108 -4.40 -3.31 -7.17
C GLY A 108 -5.14 -2.03 -6.75
N TYR A 109 -5.16 -1.83 -5.44
CA TYR A 109 -5.85 -0.83 -4.62
C TYR A 109 -5.10 0.17 -3.76
N MET A 110 -5.30 1.49 -3.88
CA MET A 110 -4.88 2.36 -2.77
C MET A 110 -5.90 2.27 -1.64
N LEU A 111 -5.55 1.62 -0.53
CA LEU A 111 -6.44 1.52 0.63
C LEU A 111 -6.34 2.76 1.53
N GLN A 112 -5.11 3.18 1.80
CA GLN A 112 -4.76 4.39 2.54
C GLN A 112 -3.32 4.72 2.20
N LYS A 113 -2.97 5.97 1.87
CA LYS A 113 -1.55 6.28 1.60
C LYS A 113 -0.65 5.93 2.81
N PRO A 114 0.48 5.23 2.62
CA PRO A 114 1.07 4.68 1.38
C PRO A 114 0.85 3.16 1.21
N LEU A 115 -0.20 2.62 1.84
CA LEU A 115 -0.63 1.23 1.83
C LEU A 115 -1.48 0.92 0.60
N PHE A 116 -1.07 -0.13 -0.11
CA PHE A 116 -1.84 -0.68 -1.22
C PHE A 116 -2.28 -2.10 -0.91
N GLU A 117 -3.50 -2.46 -1.28
CA GLU A 117 -3.99 -3.82 -1.24
C GLU A 117 -3.99 -4.41 -2.65
N PHE A 118 -3.46 -5.64 -2.77
CA PHE A 118 -3.42 -6.38 -4.02
C PHE A 118 -4.11 -7.72 -3.83
N TRP A 119 -5.07 -8.03 -4.71
CA TRP A 119 -5.68 -9.35 -4.76
C TRP A 119 -4.96 -10.24 -5.75
N PHE A 120 -4.91 -11.53 -5.43
CA PHE A 120 -4.33 -12.53 -6.30
C PHE A 120 -5.30 -13.69 -6.52
N GLU A 121 -5.10 -14.38 -7.65
CA GLU A 121 -5.77 -15.63 -7.95
C GLU A 121 -4.73 -16.69 -8.22
N CYS A 122 -4.94 -17.86 -7.62
CA CYS A 122 -4.13 -19.04 -7.86
C CYS A 122 -4.83 -19.97 -8.85
N PRO A 123 -4.12 -20.57 -9.82
CA PRO A 123 -4.71 -21.59 -10.67
C PRO A 123 -5.25 -22.73 -9.80
N ALA A 124 -6.43 -23.24 -10.18
CA ALA A 124 -7.04 -24.38 -9.49
C ALA A 124 -6.07 -25.57 -9.49
N PRO A 125 -6.01 -26.36 -8.39
CA PRO A 125 -5.28 -27.62 -8.41
C PRO A 125 -5.81 -28.47 -9.56
N LEU A 126 -4.93 -28.97 -10.42
CA LEU A 126 -5.34 -29.88 -11.49
C LEU A 126 -6.12 -31.06 -10.88
N PRO A 127 -7.27 -31.46 -11.46
CA PRO A 127 -8.01 -32.61 -10.96
C PRO A 127 -7.09 -33.83 -11.03
N ALA A 128 -6.94 -34.52 -9.89
CA ALA A 128 -6.14 -35.74 -9.83
C ALA A 128 -6.69 -36.75 -10.83
N SER A 129 -5.90 -37.06 -11.87
CA SER A 129 -6.23 -38.13 -12.81
C SER A 129 -6.24 -39.45 -12.04
N LYS A 130 -7.42 -40.07 -11.91
CA LYS A 130 -7.50 -41.47 -11.47
C LYS A 130 -6.91 -42.34 -12.59
N THR A 131 -5.78 -42.98 -12.32
CA THR A 131 -5.27 -44.11 -13.11
C THR A 131 -5.82 -45.40 -12.52
#